data_AF-A0A7S2HJ67-F1
#
_entry.id   AF-A0A7S2HJ67-F1
#
_cell.length_a   1.000
_cell.length_b   1.000
_cell.length_c   1.000
_cell.angle_alpha   90.00
_cell.angle_beta   90.00
_cell.angle_gamma   90.00
#
_symmetry.space_group_name_H-M   'P 1'
#
loop_
_entity.id
_entity.type
_entity.pdbx_description
1 polymer ?
#
loop_
_entity_poly.entity_id
_entity_poly.type
_entity_poly.pdbx_seq_one_letter_code
_entity_poly.pdbx_strand_id
1 'polypeptide(L)'
;MTTTCNNKKSPANLSYSEGAALPQDAPDWAIAASERIKANQKLGLGKTAIPPPNTKRVLLHSCCAPCSGAMVEEMCASDTLDEVVVFFYNPNIHPRKEYEIRKEENKKYCEKIGVPFVDCDYDVENWYARMKGMEFDPERGQRCTECFDMRMERAALYAHEHGFDAIATTNATSRWKDSKQVDDSGYRAAERYEGIQYWAYDWQSDEMTMRKYQISANERFYKQEYCGCSYSLRDSNDWRKANGIPKIQIGGETAGLGDRYFSDPIVDAQEESQDVVDEFFAQANELAKTAGKSVSERKKALKVYKDRRKAEADDGRINGLNNW
;
A
#
# COMPACT_ATOMS: atom_id res chain seq x y z
N MET A 1 -23.28 -10.83 -24.26
CA MET A 1 -23.72 -12.05 -23.54
C MET A 1 -23.32 -11.87 -22.09
N THR A 2 -24.32 -11.57 -21.27
CA THR A 2 -24.22 -11.22 -19.85
C THR A 2 -24.01 -12.49 -19.02
N THR A 3 -22.78 -12.72 -18.57
CA THR A 3 -22.49 -13.74 -17.57
C THR A 3 -22.76 -13.14 -16.20
N THR A 4 -24.03 -13.17 -15.79
CA THR A 4 -24.43 -12.92 -14.41
C THR A 4 -23.76 -13.96 -13.50
N CYS A 5 -23.09 -13.50 -12.45
CA CYS A 5 -22.49 -14.34 -11.42
C CYS A 5 -23.59 -14.98 -10.55
N ASN A 6 -24.35 -15.89 -11.13
CA ASN A 6 -25.16 -16.87 -10.40
C ASN A 6 -24.33 -18.13 -10.23
N ASN A 7 -23.32 -18.02 -9.37
CA ASN A 7 -22.79 -19.15 -8.63
C ASN A 7 -22.21 -18.59 -7.34
N LYS A 8 -23.05 -18.58 -6.29
CA LYS A 8 -22.62 -18.52 -4.90
C LYS A 8 -21.75 -19.75 -4.60
N LYS A 9 -20.52 -19.78 -5.13
CA LYS A 9 -19.41 -20.28 -4.35
C LYS A 9 -19.12 -19.15 -3.40
N SER A 10 -19.53 -19.32 -2.13
CA SER A 10 -19.01 -18.50 -1.04
C SER A 10 -17.51 -18.36 -1.28
N PRO A 11 -16.92 -17.14 -1.30
CA PRO A 11 -15.47 -17.00 -1.30
C PRO A 11 -14.98 -17.83 -0.13
N ALA A 12 -14.42 -19.00 -0.45
CA ALA A 12 -14.16 -20.02 0.55
C ALA A 12 -12.95 -19.53 1.34
N ASN A 13 -13.20 -19.18 2.60
CA ASN A 13 -12.19 -18.98 3.66
C ASN A 13 -11.22 -17.81 3.46
N LEU A 14 -11.70 -16.64 3.03
CA LEU A 14 -11.00 -15.38 3.31
C LEU A 14 -11.79 -14.68 4.38
N SER A 15 -11.36 -14.88 5.60
CA SER A 15 -12.08 -14.41 6.74
C SER A 15 -11.09 -13.90 7.75
N TYR A 16 -11.40 -12.71 8.25
CA TYR A 16 -10.93 -12.13 9.50
C TYR A 16 -10.98 -13.11 10.69
N SER A 17 -11.62 -14.28 10.54
CA SER A 17 -12.03 -15.24 11.59
C SER A 17 -10.96 -16.09 12.25
N GLU A 18 -9.76 -16.26 11.69
CA GLU A 18 -8.84 -17.26 12.27
C GLU A 18 -8.15 -16.74 13.54
N GLY A 19 -8.00 -15.42 13.68
CA GLY A 19 -7.12 -14.84 14.70
C GLY A 19 -5.66 -15.26 14.46
N ALA A 20 -4.72 -14.34 14.64
CA ALA A 20 -3.32 -14.73 14.52
C ALA A 20 -2.97 -15.70 15.67
N ALA A 21 -2.40 -16.86 15.35
CA ALA A 21 -1.57 -17.59 16.29
C ALA A 21 -0.31 -16.74 16.48
N LEU A 22 -0.29 -15.96 17.55
CA LEU A 22 0.84 -15.13 17.91
C LEU A 22 1.92 -16.00 18.59
N PRO A 23 3.21 -15.74 18.35
CA PRO A 23 4.28 -16.34 19.13
C PRO A 23 4.18 -15.91 20.60
N GLN A 24 4.81 -16.67 21.49
CA GLN A 24 4.68 -16.50 22.94
C GLN A 24 5.24 -15.14 23.44
N ASP A 25 6.13 -14.54 22.66
CA ASP A 25 6.81 -13.27 22.89
C ASP A 25 6.30 -12.12 22.00
N ALA A 26 5.08 -12.25 21.45
CA ALA A 26 4.48 -11.17 20.66
C ALA A 26 4.36 -9.87 21.46
N PRO A 27 4.57 -8.70 20.82
CA PRO A 27 4.45 -7.41 21.50
C PRO A 27 3.00 -7.09 21.91
N ASP A 28 2.82 -6.30 22.96
CA ASP A 28 1.52 -5.97 23.55
C ASP A 28 0.51 -5.42 22.54
N TRP A 29 0.95 -4.59 21.59
CA TRP A 29 0.08 -4.03 20.56
C TRP A 29 -0.46 -5.10 19.60
N ALA A 30 0.35 -6.13 19.27
CA ALA A 30 -0.06 -7.22 18.41
C ALA A 30 -1.03 -8.16 19.13
N ILE A 31 -0.81 -8.39 20.43
CA ILE A 31 -1.75 -9.10 21.31
C ILE A 31 -3.08 -8.34 21.34
N ALA A 32 -3.06 -7.04 21.63
CA ALA A 32 -4.25 -6.20 21.70
C ALA A 32 -5.03 -6.18 20.37
N ALA A 33 -4.33 -6.06 19.23
CA ALA A 33 -4.95 -6.13 17.91
C ALA A 33 -5.61 -7.51 17.67
N SER A 34 -4.90 -8.61 17.98
CA SER A 34 -5.44 -9.97 17.86
C SER A 34 -6.65 -10.23 18.77
N GLU A 35 -6.61 -9.72 20.01
CA GLU A 35 -7.72 -9.81 20.96
C GLU A 35 -8.95 -9.01 20.50
N ARG A 36 -8.76 -7.79 19.98
CA ARG A 36 -9.85 -6.99 19.39
C ARG A 36 -10.47 -7.68 18.20
N ILE A 37 -9.66 -8.24 17.30
CA ILE A 37 -10.14 -9.05 16.17
C ILE A 37 -11.02 -10.21 16.69
N LYS A 38 -10.54 -10.98 17.68
CA LYS A 38 -11.29 -12.09 18.30
C LYS A 38 -12.56 -11.62 19.03
N ALA A 39 -12.52 -10.47 19.69
CA ALA A 39 -13.68 -9.89 20.39
C ALA A 39 -14.76 -9.44 19.41
N ASN A 40 -14.39 -8.73 18.34
CA ASN A 40 -15.30 -8.31 17.29
C ASN A 40 -15.97 -9.51 16.62
N GLN A 41 -15.22 -10.59 16.36
CA GLN A 41 -15.80 -11.86 15.88
C GLN A 41 -16.85 -12.42 16.83
N LYS A 42 -16.55 -12.53 18.14
CA LYS A 42 -17.50 -13.06 19.14
C LYS A 42 -18.79 -12.26 19.21
N LEU A 43 -18.71 -10.96 18.93
CA LEU A 43 -19.86 -10.04 18.91
C LEU A 43 -20.59 -10.03 17.55
N GLY A 44 -20.15 -10.80 16.56
CA GLY A 44 -20.67 -10.74 15.19
C GLY A 44 -20.33 -9.44 14.46
N LEU A 45 -19.46 -8.60 15.04
CA LEU A 45 -18.95 -7.35 14.49
C LEU A 45 -17.76 -7.58 13.54
N GLY A 46 -17.75 -8.70 12.82
CA GLY A 46 -16.62 -9.12 11.98
C GLY A 46 -16.39 -8.27 10.72
N LYS A 47 -17.08 -7.12 10.61
CA LYS A 47 -17.01 -6.16 9.50
C LYS A 47 -16.98 -4.77 10.11
N THR A 48 -15.94 -4.00 9.86
CA THR A 48 -15.77 -2.67 10.43
C THR A 48 -15.88 -1.59 9.36
N ALA A 49 -15.62 -1.91 8.09
CA ALA A 49 -15.70 -0.93 7.01
C ALA A 49 -17.11 -0.88 6.42
N ILE A 50 -17.78 0.26 6.58
CA ILE A 50 -19.10 0.53 5.99
C ILE A 50 -18.89 1.33 4.69
N PRO A 51 -19.37 0.85 3.53
CA PRO A 51 -19.25 1.60 2.29
C PRO A 51 -20.15 2.84 2.30
N PRO A 52 -19.89 3.85 1.44
CA PRO A 52 -20.76 5.01 1.30
C PRO A 52 -22.22 4.61 0.97
N PRO A 53 -23.22 5.42 1.33
CA PRO A 53 -24.62 5.12 1.05
C PRO A 53 -24.87 4.75 -0.42
N ASN A 54 -25.78 3.80 -0.66
CA ASN A 54 -26.15 3.32 -1.99
C ASN A 54 -25.00 2.71 -2.82
N THR A 55 -23.88 2.33 -2.19
CA THR A 55 -22.80 1.63 -2.88
C THR A 55 -23.10 0.14 -2.99
N LYS A 56 -23.10 -0.40 -4.20
CA LYS A 56 -23.22 -1.83 -4.51
C LYS A 56 -21.98 -2.38 -5.19
N ARG A 57 -21.32 -1.59 -6.02
CA ARG A 57 -20.15 -1.99 -6.79
C ARG A 57 -18.99 -1.05 -6.50
N VAL A 58 -17.87 -1.61 -6.06
CA VAL A 58 -16.65 -0.86 -5.72
C VAL A 58 -15.53 -1.20 -6.69
N LEU A 59 -14.91 -0.16 -7.26
CA LEU A 59 -13.65 -0.28 -7.97
C LEU A 59 -12.48 0.06 -7.03
N LEU A 60 -11.70 -0.93 -6.65
CA LEU A 60 -10.55 -0.77 -5.76
C LEU A 60 -9.28 -0.57 -6.58
N HIS A 61 -8.75 0.66 -6.62
CA HIS A 61 -7.40 0.87 -7.12
C HIS A 61 -6.38 0.15 -6.21
N SER A 62 -5.56 -0.73 -6.78
CA SER A 62 -4.53 -1.45 -6.05
C SER A 62 -3.12 -1.13 -6.56
N CYS A 63 -2.22 -0.79 -5.65
CA CYS A 63 -0.81 -0.56 -5.97
C CYS A 63 0.04 -1.85 -6.02
N CYS A 64 -0.38 -2.89 -5.31
CA CYS A 64 0.26 -4.21 -5.26
C CYS A 64 -0.54 -5.21 -4.39
N ALA A 65 -0.20 -6.51 -4.47
CA ALA A 65 -0.86 -7.58 -3.71
C ALA A 65 -0.75 -7.42 -2.17
N PRO A 66 0.43 -7.09 -1.59
CA PRO A 66 0.54 -6.85 -0.16
C PRO A 66 -0.42 -5.77 0.35
N CYS A 67 -0.65 -4.69 -0.41
CA CYS A 67 -1.54 -3.62 0.02
C CYS A 67 -3.02 -3.93 -0.21
N SER A 68 -3.38 -4.80 -1.17
CA SER A 68 -4.79 -5.15 -1.42
C SER A 68 -5.35 -6.23 -0.49
N GLY A 69 -4.53 -7.17 -0.02
CA GLY A 69 -4.99 -8.37 0.69
C GLY A 69 -6.10 -8.14 1.72
N ALA A 70 -5.79 -7.43 2.80
CA ALA A 70 -6.73 -7.20 3.89
C ALA A 70 -7.93 -6.34 3.48
N MET A 71 -7.73 -5.36 2.61
CA MET A 71 -8.79 -4.47 2.14
C MET A 71 -9.79 -5.21 1.24
N VAL A 72 -9.30 -6.06 0.33
CA VAL A 72 -10.15 -6.91 -0.51
C VAL A 72 -10.93 -7.91 0.33
N GLU A 73 -10.27 -8.55 1.31
CA GLU A 73 -10.94 -9.46 2.24
C GLU A 73 -12.10 -8.76 2.97
N GLU A 74 -11.84 -7.58 3.56
CA GLU A 74 -12.84 -6.81 4.29
C GLU A 74 -14.01 -6.38 3.38
N MET A 75 -13.71 -5.89 2.17
CA MET A 75 -14.74 -5.48 1.21
C MET A 75 -15.58 -6.66 0.73
N CYS A 76 -14.96 -7.80 0.40
CA CYS A 76 -15.68 -9.00 -0.06
C CYS A 76 -16.49 -9.67 1.05
N ALA A 77 -16.14 -9.41 2.32
CA ALA A 77 -16.94 -9.86 3.45
C ALA A 77 -18.21 -9.02 3.63
N SER A 78 -18.34 -7.82 3.05
CA SER A 78 -19.53 -6.97 3.19
C SER A 78 -20.81 -7.64 2.66
N ASP A 79 -21.90 -7.60 3.43
CA ASP A 79 -23.22 -8.09 2.96
C ASP A 79 -23.97 -7.06 2.12
N THR A 80 -23.46 -5.83 2.04
CA THR A 80 -24.13 -4.74 1.33
C THR A 80 -23.62 -4.52 -0.09
N LEU A 81 -22.40 -5.01 -0.38
CA LEU A 81 -21.77 -4.93 -1.70
C LEU A 81 -22.15 -6.15 -2.54
N ASP A 82 -22.46 -5.89 -3.81
CA ASP A 82 -22.73 -6.91 -4.82
C ASP A 82 -21.44 -7.29 -5.56
N GLU A 83 -20.49 -6.36 -5.71
CA GLU A 83 -19.23 -6.60 -6.43
C GLU A 83 -18.07 -5.72 -5.94
N VAL A 84 -16.88 -6.32 -5.86
CA VAL A 84 -15.61 -5.62 -5.68
C VAL A 84 -14.71 -6.01 -6.84
N VAL A 85 -14.13 -5.02 -7.54
CA VAL A 85 -13.20 -5.25 -8.65
C VAL A 85 -11.89 -4.55 -8.35
N VAL A 86 -10.78 -5.29 -8.46
CA VAL A 86 -9.44 -4.72 -8.32
C VAL A 86 -9.01 -4.09 -9.64
N PHE A 87 -8.57 -2.84 -9.56
CA PHE A 87 -8.10 -2.04 -10.69
C PHE A 87 -6.61 -1.73 -10.51
N PHE A 88 -5.79 -2.21 -11.44
CA PHE A 88 -4.35 -2.01 -11.39
C PHE A 88 -3.90 -0.97 -12.42
N TYR A 89 -3.56 0.22 -11.93
CA TYR A 89 -3.04 1.31 -12.74
C TYR A 89 -1.95 2.07 -11.99
N ASN A 90 -0.69 1.70 -12.25
CA ASN A 90 0.45 2.19 -11.50
C ASN A 90 1.59 2.61 -12.45
N PRO A 91 1.38 3.64 -13.27
CA PRO A 91 2.35 4.08 -14.29
C PRO A 91 3.66 4.59 -13.67
N ASN A 92 3.64 4.91 -12.38
CA ASN A 92 4.82 5.32 -11.62
C ASN A 92 5.81 4.17 -11.39
N ILE A 93 5.38 2.90 -11.35
CA ILE A 93 6.24 1.82 -10.91
C ILE A 93 7.39 1.67 -11.91
N HIS A 94 8.62 1.76 -11.44
CA HIS A 94 9.82 1.78 -12.22
C HIS A 94 10.88 0.91 -11.54
N PRO A 95 11.65 0.09 -12.27
CA PRO A 95 11.59 -0.12 -13.71
C PRO A 95 10.41 -1.02 -14.11
N ARG A 96 10.20 -1.21 -15.43
CA ARG A 96 9.15 -2.11 -15.96
C ARG A 96 9.15 -3.49 -15.29
N LYS A 97 10.33 -4.04 -14.98
CA LYS A 97 10.44 -5.33 -14.29
C LYS A 97 9.71 -5.35 -12.93
N GLU A 98 9.82 -4.27 -12.15
CA GLU A 98 9.11 -4.13 -10.88
C GLU A 98 7.59 -4.04 -11.11
N TYR A 99 7.17 -3.28 -12.14
CA TYR A 99 5.76 -3.15 -12.51
C TYR A 99 5.15 -4.52 -12.83
N GLU A 100 5.80 -5.33 -13.67
CA GLU A 100 5.30 -6.66 -14.01
C GLU A 100 5.25 -7.59 -12.79
N ILE A 101 6.25 -7.55 -11.89
CA ILE A 101 6.23 -8.37 -10.67
C ILE A 101 5.01 -8.02 -9.80
N ARG A 102 4.83 -6.73 -9.48
CA ARG A 102 3.73 -6.28 -8.62
C ARG A 102 2.36 -6.53 -9.26
N LYS A 103 2.26 -6.37 -10.58
CA LYS A 103 1.04 -6.62 -11.35
C LYS A 103 0.66 -8.09 -11.35
N GLU A 104 1.57 -8.95 -11.78
CA GLU A 104 1.31 -10.38 -11.94
C GLU A 104 1.04 -11.05 -10.58
N GLU A 105 1.71 -10.61 -9.52
CA GLU A 105 1.43 -11.09 -8.17
C GLU A 105 0.01 -10.72 -7.70
N ASN A 106 -0.39 -9.47 -7.90
CA ASN A 106 -1.72 -9.00 -7.51
C ASN A 106 -2.83 -9.66 -8.33
N LYS A 107 -2.61 -9.82 -9.63
CA LYS A 107 -3.51 -10.52 -10.54
C LYS A 107 -3.69 -11.99 -10.11
N LYS A 108 -2.60 -12.71 -9.87
CA LYS A 108 -2.65 -14.10 -9.39
C LYS A 108 -3.37 -14.23 -8.06
N TYR A 109 -3.15 -13.30 -7.14
CA TYR A 109 -3.88 -13.27 -5.88
C TYR A 109 -5.37 -13.07 -6.11
N CYS A 110 -5.77 -12.08 -6.91
CA CYS A 110 -7.17 -11.83 -7.26
C CYS A 110 -7.84 -13.05 -7.92
N GLU A 111 -7.14 -13.71 -8.86
CA GLU A 111 -7.60 -14.95 -9.50
C GLU A 111 -7.80 -16.09 -8.47
N LYS A 112 -6.86 -16.26 -7.54
CA LYS A 112 -6.94 -17.27 -6.47
C LYS A 112 -8.17 -17.07 -5.60
N ILE A 113 -8.49 -15.82 -5.27
CA ILE A 113 -9.59 -15.47 -4.36
C ILE A 113 -10.92 -15.23 -5.08
N GLY A 114 -10.95 -15.33 -6.41
CA GLY A 114 -12.15 -15.15 -7.22
C GLY A 114 -12.61 -13.70 -7.35
N VAL A 115 -11.71 -12.72 -7.19
CA VAL A 115 -12.00 -11.29 -7.33
C VAL A 115 -11.62 -10.82 -8.75
N PRO A 116 -12.52 -10.15 -9.49
CA PRO A 116 -12.19 -9.63 -10.81
C PRO A 116 -11.03 -8.63 -10.76
N PHE A 117 -10.16 -8.70 -11.78
CA PHE A 117 -8.97 -7.87 -11.89
C PHE A 117 -8.94 -7.16 -13.24
N VAL A 118 -8.73 -5.85 -13.22
CA VAL A 118 -8.59 -5.00 -14.40
C VAL A 118 -7.13 -4.55 -14.49
N ASP A 119 -6.46 -4.94 -15.57
CA ASP A 119 -5.11 -4.50 -15.93
C ASP A 119 -5.22 -3.27 -16.85
N CYS A 120 -4.76 -2.11 -16.40
CA CYS A 120 -4.75 -0.88 -17.18
C CYS A 120 -3.33 -0.54 -17.68
N ASP A 121 -3.27 0.20 -18.79
CA ASP A 121 -2.02 0.53 -19.49
C ASP A 121 -0.93 1.12 -18.59
N TYR A 122 0.31 0.69 -18.84
CA TYR A 122 1.50 1.20 -18.18
C TYR A 122 1.96 2.53 -18.80
N ASP A 123 1.22 3.59 -18.50
CA ASP A 123 1.36 4.94 -19.06
C ASP A 123 2.51 5.77 -18.44
N VAL A 124 3.72 5.22 -18.56
CA VAL A 124 4.93 5.77 -17.92
C VAL A 124 5.34 7.15 -18.46
N GLU A 125 5.14 7.40 -19.75
CA GLU A 125 5.53 8.66 -20.40
C GLU A 125 4.70 9.83 -19.90
N ASN A 126 3.37 9.66 -19.79
CA ASN A 126 2.50 10.69 -19.23
C ASN A 126 2.79 10.91 -17.75
N TRP A 127 3.15 9.85 -17.01
CA TRP A 127 3.55 10.00 -15.61
C TRP A 127 4.80 10.88 -15.48
N TYR A 128 5.86 10.62 -16.28
CA TYR A 128 7.05 11.48 -16.27
C TYR A 128 6.76 12.91 -16.72
N ALA A 129 5.90 13.10 -17.72
CA ALA A 129 5.48 14.43 -18.18
C ALA A 129 4.80 15.22 -17.05
N ARG A 130 3.90 14.57 -16.28
CA ARG A 130 3.20 15.19 -15.15
C ARG A 130 4.10 15.49 -13.96
N MET A 131 5.09 14.64 -13.69
CA MET A 131 6.02 14.83 -12.56
C MET A 131 7.17 15.83 -12.84
N LYS A 132 7.22 16.41 -14.06
CA LYS A 132 8.29 17.33 -14.44
C LYS A 132 8.34 18.55 -13.52
N GLY A 133 9.52 18.86 -13.00
CA GLY A 133 9.74 19.93 -12.01
C GLY A 133 9.56 19.49 -10.56
N MET A 134 9.09 18.26 -10.31
CA MET A 134 8.87 17.68 -8.97
C MET A 134 9.85 16.54 -8.66
N GLU A 135 10.92 16.40 -9.44
CA GLU A 135 11.84 15.25 -9.39
C GLU A 135 12.56 15.13 -8.04
N PHE A 136 12.69 16.24 -7.32
CA PHE A 136 13.36 16.33 -6.02
C PHE A 136 12.41 16.68 -4.88
N ASP A 137 11.10 16.59 -5.10
CA ASP A 137 10.14 16.71 -4.01
C ASP A 137 10.27 15.52 -3.04
N PRO A 138 10.14 15.78 -1.73
CA PRO A 138 10.22 14.73 -0.72
C PRO A 138 9.03 13.78 -0.82
N GLU A 139 9.14 12.60 -0.21
CA GLU A 139 7.99 11.74 0.05
C GLU A 139 6.96 12.47 0.91
N ARG A 140 5.67 12.24 0.67
CA ARG A 140 4.55 13.07 1.17
C ARG A 140 4.59 14.54 0.71
N GLY A 141 5.39 14.86 -0.31
CA GLY A 141 5.40 16.17 -0.99
C GLY A 141 4.40 16.25 -2.15
N GLN A 142 4.44 17.37 -2.89
CA GLN A 142 3.53 17.64 -4.01
C GLN A 142 3.55 16.54 -5.08
N ARG A 143 4.73 15.99 -5.39
CA ARG A 143 4.85 14.83 -6.29
C ARG A 143 3.97 13.64 -5.90
N CYS A 144 3.86 13.32 -4.61
CA CYS A 144 3.05 12.19 -4.16
C CYS A 144 1.57 12.47 -4.41
N THR A 145 1.10 13.69 -4.12
CA THR A 145 -0.26 14.15 -4.45
C THR A 145 -0.56 14.01 -5.94
N GLU A 146 0.29 14.55 -6.82
CA GLU A 146 0.08 14.46 -8.28
C GLU A 146 0.11 13.02 -8.78
N CYS A 147 0.94 12.18 -8.16
CA CYS A 147 1.01 10.76 -8.48
C CYS A 147 -0.25 10.00 -8.03
N PHE A 148 -0.87 10.38 -6.91
CA PHE A 148 -2.14 9.81 -6.46
C PHE A 148 -3.30 10.32 -7.31
N ASP A 149 -3.34 11.62 -7.61
CA ASP A 149 -4.33 12.23 -8.50
C ASP A 149 -4.38 11.52 -9.84
N MET A 150 -3.24 11.33 -10.51
CA MET A 150 -3.22 10.61 -11.81
C MET A 150 -3.83 9.21 -11.73
N ARG A 151 -3.59 8.48 -10.64
CA ARG A 151 -4.12 7.12 -10.48
C ARG A 151 -5.60 7.13 -10.16
N MET A 152 -6.03 8.02 -9.28
CA MET A 152 -7.44 8.15 -8.89
C MET A 152 -8.30 8.72 -10.01
N GLU A 153 -7.79 9.68 -10.80
CA GLU A 153 -8.46 10.21 -11.99
C GLU A 153 -8.78 9.10 -13.00
N ARG A 154 -7.82 8.21 -13.25
CA ARG A 154 -8.03 7.07 -14.15
C ARG A 154 -9.00 6.04 -13.57
N ALA A 155 -8.92 5.77 -12.27
CA ALA A 155 -9.85 4.88 -11.58
C ALA A 155 -11.29 5.43 -11.60
N ALA A 156 -11.48 6.73 -11.33
CA ALA A 156 -12.78 7.39 -11.36
C ALA A 156 -13.40 7.39 -12.76
N LEU A 157 -12.60 7.64 -13.80
CA LEU A 157 -13.06 7.53 -15.19
C LEU A 157 -13.52 6.11 -15.51
N TYR A 158 -12.71 5.10 -15.19
CA TYR A 158 -13.08 3.70 -15.44
C TYR A 158 -14.34 3.31 -14.66
N ALA A 159 -14.44 3.73 -13.40
CA ALA A 159 -15.60 3.49 -12.55
C ALA A 159 -16.88 4.06 -13.17
N HIS A 160 -16.83 5.30 -13.65
CA HIS A 160 -17.94 5.96 -14.33
C HIS A 160 -18.35 5.24 -15.63
N GLU A 161 -17.39 4.90 -16.48
CA GLU A 161 -17.64 4.23 -17.76
C GLU A 161 -18.23 2.82 -17.60
N HIS A 162 -17.99 2.17 -16.46
CA HIS A 162 -18.38 0.78 -16.19
C HIS A 162 -19.44 0.63 -15.10
N GLY A 163 -20.07 1.74 -14.68
CA GLY A 163 -21.23 1.75 -13.77
C GLY A 163 -20.91 1.27 -12.35
N PHE A 164 -19.74 1.61 -11.82
CA PHE A 164 -19.42 1.45 -10.40
C PHE A 164 -20.01 2.60 -9.58
N ASP A 165 -20.27 2.38 -8.30
CA ASP A 165 -20.86 3.41 -7.42
C ASP A 165 -19.80 4.14 -6.58
N ALA A 166 -18.68 3.47 -6.31
CA ALA A 166 -17.60 4.03 -5.53
C ALA A 166 -16.22 3.55 -5.99
N ILE A 167 -15.22 4.40 -5.76
CA ILE A 167 -13.80 4.07 -5.87
C ILE A 167 -13.14 4.08 -4.49
N ALA A 168 -12.13 3.25 -4.32
CA ALA A 168 -11.27 3.21 -3.14
C ALA A 168 -9.82 2.95 -3.57
N THR A 169 -8.86 3.05 -2.66
CA THR A 169 -7.44 2.83 -3.01
C THR A 169 -6.66 2.15 -1.90
N THR A 170 -5.85 1.15 -2.27
CA THR A 170 -4.93 0.49 -1.33
C THR A 170 -3.77 1.40 -0.91
N ASN A 171 -3.61 2.57 -1.55
CA ASN A 171 -2.68 3.58 -1.03
C ASN A 171 -3.11 4.05 0.38
N ALA A 172 -4.39 3.93 0.74
CA ALA A 172 -4.88 4.29 2.05
C ALA A 172 -4.43 3.30 3.14
N THR A 173 -3.97 2.10 2.80
CA THR A 173 -3.55 1.08 3.79
C THR A 173 -2.11 1.25 4.31
N SER A 174 -1.35 2.19 3.74
CA SER A 174 0.07 2.34 4.09
C SER A 174 0.29 3.55 4.98
N ARG A 175 0.83 3.32 6.18
CA ARG A 175 1.19 4.40 7.11
C ARG A 175 2.32 5.26 6.59
N TRP A 176 3.14 4.74 5.70
CA TRP A 176 4.17 5.54 5.02
C TRP A 176 3.59 6.66 4.14
N LYS A 177 2.32 6.56 3.75
CA LYS A 177 1.62 7.58 2.97
C LYS A 177 0.84 8.52 3.88
N ASP A 178 0.76 9.78 3.48
CA ASP A 178 -0.13 10.74 4.13
C ASP A 178 -1.58 10.41 3.74
N SER A 179 -2.38 9.95 4.71
CA SER A 179 -3.76 9.52 4.49
C SER A 179 -4.62 10.64 3.90
N LYS A 180 -4.41 11.87 4.37
CA LYS A 180 -5.13 13.04 3.87
C LYS A 180 -4.81 13.31 2.40
N GLN A 181 -3.55 13.25 1.98
CA GLN A 181 -3.18 13.40 0.56
C GLN A 181 -3.82 12.32 -0.32
N VAL A 182 -3.84 11.08 0.16
CA VAL A 182 -4.47 9.96 -0.55
C VAL A 182 -5.97 10.19 -0.68
N ASP A 183 -6.65 10.49 0.42
CA ASP A 183 -8.09 10.67 0.46
C ASP A 183 -8.54 11.90 -0.33
N ASP A 184 -7.85 13.04 -0.18
CA ASP A 184 -8.15 14.24 -0.95
C ASP A 184 -8.03 13.97 -2.47
N SER A 185 -7.08 13.13 -2.90
CA SER A 185 -6.94 12.74 -4.31
C SER A 185 -8.10 11.85 -4.77
N GLY A 186 -8.58 10.97 -3.89
CA GLY A 186 -9.77 10.15 -4.12
C GLY A 186 -11.04 11.00 -4.27
N TYR A 187 -11.27 11.93 -3.36
CA TYR A 187 -12.39 12.87 -3.41
C TYR A 187 -12.36 13.72 -4.69
N ARG A 188 -11.23 14.37 -5.00
CA ARG A 188 -11.07 15.18 -6.22
C ARG A 188 -11.33 14.41 -7.51
N ALA A 189 -11.00 13.12 -7.54
CA ALA A 189 -11.22 12.28 -8.71
C ALA A 189 -12.69 11.86 -8.83
N ALA A 190 -13.31 11.45 -7.73
CA ALA A 190 -14.72 11.06 -7.69
C ALA A 190 -15.65 12.23 -8.04
N GLU A 191 -15.38 13.43 -7.53
CA GLU A 191 -16.15 14.67 -7.78
C GLU A 191 -16.27 15.04 -9.27
N ARG A 192 -15.43 14.48 -10.16
CA ARG A 192 -15.49 14.73 -11.59
C ARG A 192 -16.64 14.01 -12.30
N TYR A 193 -17.24 13.02 -11.66
CA TYR A 193 -18.26 12.16 -12.27
C TYR A 193 -19.46 12.04 -11.35
N GLU A 194 -20.64 12.39 -11.87
CA GLU A 194 -21.90 12.19 -11.15
C GLU A 194 -22.10 10.70 -10.82
N GLY A 195 -22.51 10.41 -9.58
CA GLY A 195 -22.77 9.06 -9.10
C GLY A 195 -21.54 8.30 -8.59
N ILE A 196 -20.31 8.83 -8.74
CA ILE A 196 -19.11 8.20 -8.19
C ILE A 196 -18.80 8.76 -6.82
N GLN A 197 -18.71 7.87 -5.83
CA GLN A 197 -18.28 8.21 -4.47
C GLN A 197 -16.83 7.78 -4.22
N TYR A 198 -16.16 8.43 -3.28
CA TYR A 198 -14.89 7.94 -2.75
C TYR A 198 -15.13 7.27 -1.38
N TRP A 199 -14.71 6.01 -1.23
CA TRP A 199 -14.80 5.31 0.04
C TRP A 199 -13.55 5.57 0.89
N ALA A 200 -13.58 6.70 1.60
CA ALA A 200 -12.63 6.99 2.66
C ALA A 200 -12.97 6.18 3.90
N TYR A 201 -11.98 5.50 4.46
CA TYR A 201 -12.08 4.77 5.71
C TYR A 201 -10.67 4.66 6.32
N ASP A 202 -10.59 4.49 7.64
CA ASP A 202 -9.30 4.29 8.31
C ASP A 202 -8.78 2.86 8.06
N TRP A 203 -8.08 2.71 6.94
CA TRP A 203 -7.41 1.47 6.54
C TRP A 203 -6.04 1.28 7.19
N GLN A 204 -5.61 2.22 8.07
CA GLN A 204 -4.29 2.23 8.68
C GLN A 204 -4.29 1.69 10.10
N SER A 205 -5.43 1.22 10.63
CA SER A 205 -5.54 0.66 11.98
C SER A 205 -4.51 -0.46 12.25
N ASP A 206 -4.18 -0.70 13.51
CA ASP A 206 -3.26 -1.78 13.90
C ASP A 206 -3.79 -3.15 13.48
N GLU A 207 -5.12 -3.35 13.57
CA GLU A 207 -5.79 -4.57 13.17
C GLU A 207 -5.68 -4.81 11.65
N MET A 208 -5.94 -3.78 10.84
CA MET A 208 -5.80 -3.85 9.37
C MET A 208 -4.35 -4.06 8.96
N THR A 209 -3.40 -3.38 9.63
CA THR A 209 -1.97 -3.51 9.37
C THR A 209 -1.48 -4.91 9.69
N MET A 210 -1.88 -5.47 10.83
CA MET A 210 -1.54 -6.84 11.21
C MET A 210 -2.14 -7.84 10.20
N ARG A 211 -3.40 -7.67 9.81
CA ARG A 211 -4.06 -8.56 8.84
C ARG A 211 -3.38 -8.51 7.46
N LYS A 212 -2.99 -7.32 7.02
CA LYS A 212 -2.24 -7.09 5.77
C LYS A 212 -0.97 -7.93 5.73
N TYR A 213 -0.17 -7.89 6.79
CA TYR A 213 1.08 -8.64 6.85
C TYR A 213 0.86 -10.14 7.07
N GLN A 214 -0.20 -10.55 7.78
CA GLN A 214 -0.59 -11.96 7.89
C GLN A 214 -0.89 -12.57 6.51
N ILE A 215 -1.73 -11.91 5.71
CA ILE A 215 -2.03 -12.34 4.35
C ILE A 215 -0.76 -12.34 3.51
N SER A 216 0.05 -11.29 3.64
CA SER A 216 1.30 -11.19 2.88
C SER A 216 2.26 -12.34 3.16
N ALA A 217 2.43 -12.74 4.41
CA ALA A 217 3.27 -13.88 4.80
C ALA A 217 2.68 -15.22 4.34
N ASN A 218 1.37 -15.42 4.50
CA ASN A 218 0.67 -16.63 4.07
C ASN A 218 0.77 -16.85 2.55
N GLU A 219 0.63 -15.77 1.78
CA GLU A 219 0.72 -15.80 0.31
C GLU A 219 2.17 -15.70 -0.19
N ARG A 220 3.13 -15.45 0.71
CA ARG A 220 4.53 -15.18 0.40
C ARG A 220 4.69 -14.10 -0.67
N PHE A 221 4.00 -12.97 -0.49
CA PHE A 221 4.10 -11.86 -1.44
C PHE A 221 5.50 -11.24 -1.47
N TYR A 222 5.84 -10.66 -2.61
CA TYR A 222 7.09 -9.95 -2.88
C TYR A 222 7.21 -8.71 -2.00
N LYS A 223 8.30 -8.65 -1.20
CA LYS A 223 8.64 -7.47 -0.40
C LYS A 223 9.17 -6.35 -1.29
N GLN A 224 8.46 -5.25 -1.26
CA GLN A 224 8.79 -4.06 -2.04
C GLN A 224 9.73 -3.17 -1.25
N GLU A 225 10.85 -2.79 -1.87
CA GLU A 225 11.92 -2.05 -1.19
C GLU A 225 11.86 -0.53 -1.42
N TYR A 226 10.76 -0.02 -1.99
CA TYR A 226 10.50 1.39 -2.29
C TYR A 226 9.05 1.58 -2.78
N CYS A 227 8.59 2.84 -2.84
CA CYS A 227 7.24 3.21 -3.31
C CYS A 227 6.86 2.65 -4.68
N GLY A 228 7.85 2.45 -5.54
CA GLY A 228 7.70 2.06 -6.93
C GLY A 228 8.16 3.15 -7.88
N CYS A 229 8.12 4.44 -7.51
CA CYS A 229 8.57 5.49 -8.44
C CYS A 229 10.10 5.55 -8.59
N SER A 230 10.57 6.02 -9.74
CA SER A 230 12.01 6.15 -10.02
C SER A 230 12.72 7.08 -9.04
N TYR A 231 12.02 8.08 -8.51
CA TYR A 231 12.57 9.00 -7.54
C TYR A 231 12.69 8.38 -6.14
N SER A 232 11.71 7.59 -5.68
CA SER A 232 11.87 6.85 -4.43
C SER A 232 12.98 5.80 -4.57
N LEU A 233 13.09 5.13 -5.72
CA LEU A 233 14.19 4.19 -6.00
C LEU A 233 15.56 4.89 -5.93
N ARG A 234 15.68 6.11 -6.49
CA ARG A 234 16.87 6.94 -6.38
C ARG A 234 17.19 7.23 -4.92
N ASP A 235 16.22 7.79 -4.19
CA ASP A 235 16.42 8.27 -2.82
C ASP A 235 16.76 7.10 -1.87
N SER A 236 16.08 5.96 -2.00
CA SER A 236 16.40 4.74 -1.24
C SER A 236 17.79 4.20 -1.56
N ASN A 237 18.25 4.25 -2.82
CA ASN A 237 19.59 3.79 -3.19
C ASN A 237 20.69 4.76 -2.78
N ASP A 238 20.43 6.06 -2.78
CA ASP A 238 21.36 7.07 -2.29
C ASP A 238 21.56 6.92 -0.78
N TRP A 239 20.47 6.72 -0.02
CA TRP A 239 20.54 6.38 1.41
C TRP A 239 21.33 5.08 1.64
N ARG A 240 21.02 4.00 0.92
CA ARG A 240 21.75 2.73 1.05
C ARG A 240 23.24 2.90 0.79
N LYS A 241 23.62 3.63 -0.27
CA LYS A 241 25.02 3.93 -0.60
C LYS A 241 25.72 4.72 0.52
N ALA A 242 25.07 5.71 1.11
CA ALA A 242 25.63 6.49 2.21
C ALA A 242 25.92 5.65 3.47
N ASN A 243 25.18 4.54 3.64
CA ASN A 243 25.25 3.64 4.78
C ASN A 243 25.98 2.32 4.46
N GLY A 244 26.65 2.20 3.31
CA GLY A 244 27.38 0.98 2.93
C GLY A 244 26.50 -0.23 2.59
N ILE A 245 25.20 -0.01 2.33
CA ILE A 245 24.23 -1.04 2.03
C ILE A 245 24.16 -1.27 0.51
N PRO A 246 24.07 -2.53 0.03
CA PRO A 246 23.89 -2.84 -1.39
C PRO A 246 22.60 -2.23 -1.97
N LYS A 247 22.65 -1.73 -3.21
CA LYS A 247 21.47 -1.18 -3.89
C LYS A 247 20.32 -2.19 -3.98
N ILE A 248 19.10 -1.67 -4.09
CA ILE A 248 17.89 -2.46 -4.36
C ILE A 248 18.10 -3.31 -5.60
N GLN A 249 17.78 -4.59 -5.48
CA GLN A 249 17.71 -5.52 -6.58
C GLN A 249 16.24 -5.81 -6.90
N ILE A 250 15.87 -5.77 -8.18
CA ILE A 250 14.49 -6.01 -8.62
C ILE A 250 14.29 -7.50 -8.92
N GLY A 251 13.39 -8.14 -8.19
CA GLY A 251 13.18 -9.59 -8.22
C GLY A 251 14.37 -10.39 -7.63
N GLY A 252 14.52 -11.63 -8.07
CA GLY A 252 15.54 -12.55 -7.53
C GLY A 252 15.05 -13.29 -6.29
N GLU A 253 15.95 -14.03 -5.63
CA GLU A 253 15.62 -14.85 -4.45
C GLU A 253 15.85 -14.12 -3.12
N THR A 254 16.66 -13.06 -3.11
CA THR A 254 16.98 -12.26 -1.93
C THR A 254 16.66 -10.79 -2.18
N ALA A 255 16.33 -10.07 -1.10
CA ALA A 255 16.23 -8.61 -1.10
C ALA A 255 17.58 -7.96 -0.80
N GLY A 256 17.72 -6.67 -1.11
CA GLY A 256 18.96 -5.93 -0.83
C GLY A 256 19.26 -5.85 0.66
N LEU A 257 18.22 -5.98 1.48
CA LEU A 257 18.27 -6.28 2.91
C LEU A 257 17.30 -7.45 3.13
N GLY A 258 17.70 -8.47 3.89
CA GLY A 258 16.83 -9.58 4.33
C GLY A 258 16.08 -10.38 3.25
N ASP A 259 14.91 -10.90 3.63
CA ASP A 259 14.10 -11.81 2.83
C ASP A 259 13.38 -11.12 1.68
N ARG A 260 13.29 -11.81 0.54
CA ARG A 260 12.57 -11.32 -0.64
C ARG A 260 11.04 -11.37 -0.50
N TYR A 261 10.53 -12.22 0.39
CA TYR A 261 9.10 -12.47 0.54
C TYR A 261 8.68 -12.28 1.99
N PHE A 262 7.45 -11.83 2.21
CA PHE A 262 6.85 -11.77 3.54
C PHE A 262 6.85 -13.16 4.19
N SER A 263 7.28 -13.20 5.44
CA SER A 263 7.55 -14.44 6.19
C SER A 263 7.19 -14.29 7.67
N ASP A 264 7.41 -13.10 8.24
CA ASP A 264 7.09 -12.80 9.64
C ASP A 264 6.14 -11.59 9.72
N PRO A 265 4.83 -11.82 9.90
CA PRO A 265 3.86 -10.74 9.89
C PRO A 265 4.02 -9.76 11.07
N ILE A 266 4.62 -10.17 12.19
CA ILE A 266 4.78 -9.31 13.36
C ILE A 266 5.94 -8.36 13.16
N VAL A 267 7.08 -8.88 12.70
CA VAL A 267 8.24 -8.04 12.35
C VAL A 267 7.84 -7.03 11.27
N ASP A 268 7.18 -7.51 10.21
CA ASP A 268 6.79 -6.66 9.10
C ASP A 268 5.74 -5.59 9.50
N ALA A 269 4.82 -5.92 10.41
CA ALA A 269 3.87 -4.95 10.96
C ALA A 269 4.53 -3.94 11.92
N GLN A 270 5.50 -4.38 12.74
CA GLN A 270 6.26 -3.50 13.63
C GLN A 270 7.06 -2.46 12.85
N GLU A 271 7.62 -2.83 11.70
CA GLU A 271 8.34 -1.91 10.80
C GLU A 271 7.45 -0.80 10.24
N GLU A 272 6.13 -1.02 10.16
CA GLU A 272 5.14 0.00 9.79
C GLU A 272 4.29 0.45 10.99
N SER A 273 4.78 0.26 12.22
CA SER A 273 4.11 0.83 13.40
C SER A 273 4.08 2.36 13.33
N GLN A 274 3.09 2.97 13.99
CA GLN A 274 2.90 4.42 13.92
C GLN A 274 4.13 5.18 14.45
N ASP A 275 4.71 4.72 15.56
CA ASP A 275 5.88 5.33 16.17
C ASP A 275 7.09 5.33 15.22
N VAL A 276 7.35 4.21 14.53
CA VAL A 276 8.46 4.09 13.57
C VAL A 276 8.26 5.04 12.39
N VAL A 277 7.04 5.12 11.87
CA VAL A 277 6.69 6.00 10.76
C VAL A 277 6.81 7.48 11.16
N ASP A 278 6.29 7.85 12.32
CA ASP A 278 6.34 9.22 12.83
C ASP A 278 7.77 9.68 13.11
N GLU A 279 8.58 8.82 13.73
CA GLU A 279 10.00 9.09 13.94
C GLU A 279 10.72 9.33 12.60
N PHE A 280 10.49 8.47 11.61
CA PHE A 280 11.11 8.59 10.29
C PHE A 280 10.77 9.93 9.62
N PHE A 281 9.49 10.33 9.64
CA PHE A 281 9.06 11.57 8.99
C PHE A 281 9.45 12.81 9.81
N ALA A 282 9.56 12.72 11.13
CA ALA A 282 10.11 13.79 11.95
C ALA A 282 11.56 14.10 11.53
N GLN A 283 12.41 13.07 11.43
CA GLN A 283 13.79 13.21 10.96
C GLN A 283 13.86 13.71 9.51
N ALA A 284 13.04 13.17 8.61
CA ALA A 284 13.01 13.57 7.21
C ALA A 284 12.65 15.06 7.03
N ASN A 285 11.66 15.54 7.78
CA ASN A 285 11.21 16.92 7.74
C ASN A 285 12.25 17.89 8.31
N GLU A 286 12.97 17.50 9.36
CA GLU A 286 14.07 18.30 9.91
C GLU A 286 15.23 18.46 8.91
N LEU A 287 15.60 17.37 8.23
CA LEU A 287 16.60 17.39 7.16
C LEU A 287 16.17 18.27 5.99
N ALA A 288 14.90 18.17 5.56
CA ALA A 288 14.36 18.97 4.47
C ALA A 288 14.35 20.47 4.80
N LYS A 289 14.03 20.85 6.05
CA LYS A 289 14.11 22.24 6.53
C LYS A 289 15.54 22.78 6.46
N THR A 290 16.52 21.97 6.85
CA THR A 290 17.93 22.34 6.86
C THR A 290 18.52 22.48 5.45
N ALA A 291 18.00 21.70 4.49
CA ALA A 291 18.48 21.66 3.11
C ALA A 291 17.92 22.75 2.19
N GLY A 292 16.90 23.51 2.61
CA GLY A 292 16.29 24.55 1.77
C GLY A 292 15.60 24.05 0.49
N LYS A 293 15.35 24.97 -0.47
CA LYS A 293 14.70 24.67 -1.75
C LYS A 293 15.67 24.42 -2.91
N SER A 294 16.97 24.64 -2.71
CA SER A 294 17.96 24.47 -3.78
C SER A 294 18.23 22.99 -4.05
N VAL A 295 18.13 22.56 -5.31
CA VAL A 295 18.53 21.21 -5.75
C VAL A 295 19.99 20.92 -5.40
N SER A 296 20.87 21.94 -5.42
CA SER A 296 22.27 21.81 -5.01
C SER A 296 22.42 21.58 -3.50
N GLU A 297 21.61 22.26 -2.69
CA GLU A 297 21.62 22.12 -1.23
C GLU A 297 20.98 20.79 -0.80
N ARG A 298 19.90 20.34 -1.45
CA ARG A 298 19.33 19.00 -1.25
C ARG A 298 20.30 17.89 -1.66
N LYS A 299 21.04 18.03 -2.77
CA LYS A 299 22.14 17.12 -3.13
C LYS A 299 23.28 17.12 -2.12
N LYS A 300 23.55 18.24 -1.45
CA LYS A 300 24.51 18.30 -0.32
C LYS A 300 23.93 17.66 0.94
N ALA A 301 22.65 17.86 1.22
CA ALA A 301 21.92 17.26 2.34
C ALA A 301 21.75 15.74 2.19
N LEU A 302 21.79 15.21 0.96
CA LEU A 302 21.85 13.76 0.72
C LEU A 302 23.09 13.09 1.37
N LYS A 303 24.17 13.83 1.67
CA LYS A 303 25.30 13.32 2.47
C LYS A 303 24.98 13.19 3.97
N VAL A 304 23.89 13.80 4.45
CA VAL A 304 23.45 13.84 5.86
C VAL A 304 22.62 12.59 6.21
N TYR A 305 22.16 11.82 5.23
CA TYR A 305 21.49 10.53 5.42
C TYR A 305 22.39 9.41 5.98
N LYS A 306 23.67 9.71 6.24
CA LYS A 306 24.65 8.80 6.85
C LYS A 306 24.29 8.38 8.28
N ASP A 307 23.55 9.22 8.99
CA ASP A 307 23.20 8.98 10.41
C ASP A 307 21.73 8.61 10.61
N ARG A 308 21.01 8.31 9.53
CA ARG A 308 19.58 7.98 9.56
C ARG A 308 19.41 6.54 10.08
N ARG A 309 19.11 6.41 11.37
CA ARG A 309 18.84 5.10 11.99
C ARG A 309 17.57 4.49 11.39
N LYS A 310 17.69 3.25 10.93
CA LYS A 310 16.59 2.28 11.02
C LYS A 310 16.71 1.57 12.36
N ALA A 311 15.64 0.96 12.84
CA ALA A 311 15.67 0.08 14.00
C ALA A 311 16.84 -0.92 13.87
N GLU A 312 17.94 -0.63 14.55
CA GLU A 312 19.01 -1.60 14.77
C GLU A 312 18.54 -2.44 15.94
N ALA A 313 18.28 -3.73 15.70
CA ALA A 313 18.22 -4.67 16.79
C ALA A 313 19.64 -4.80 17.38
N ASP A 314 19.74 -4.96 18.70
CA ASP A 314 21.01 -5.08 19.44
C ASP A 314 21.88 -6.28 18.97
N ASP A 315 21.37 -7.14 18.09
CA ASP A 315 22.07 -8.29 17.51
C ASP A 315 22.91 -7.96 16.26
N GLY A 316 22.92 -6.69 15.83
CA GLY A 316 23.68 -6.24 14.65
C GLY A 316 23.06 -6.66 13.32
N ARG A 317 21.81 -7.16 13.32
CA ARG A 317 21.02 -7.41 12.11
C ARG A 317 20.06 -6.25 11.87
N ILE A 318 20.07 -5.74 10.64
CA ILE A 318 19.04 -4.82 10.15
C ILE A 318 17.81 -5.67 9.82
N ASN A 319 16.96 -5.93 10.81
CA ASN A 319 15.62 -6.49 10.61
C ASN A 319 14.69 -5.30 10.32
N GLY A 320 14.40 -5.04 9.04
CA GLY A 320 13.83 -3.76 8.61
C GLY A 320 13.68 -3.59 7.09
N LEU A 321 12.75 -4.30 6.45
CA LEU A 321 12.64 -4.42 4.98
C LEU A 321 11.61 -3.53 4.29
N ASN A 322 10.64 -2.99 5.05
CA ASN A 322 9.66 -2.04 4.55
C ASN A 322 10.34 -0.69 4.34
N ASN A 323 11.02 -0.59 3.21
CA ASN A 323 11.77 0.56 2.77
C ASN A 323 10.82 1.54 2.08
N TRP A 324 10.51 2.64 2.77
CA TRP A 324 10.09 3.89 2.15
C TRP A 324 11.16 4.95 2.44
#